data_AF-A0A2P5M6T1-F1
#
_entry.id   AF-A0A2P5M6T1-F1
#
_cell.length_a   1.000
_cell.length_b   1.000
_cell.length_c   1.000
_cell.angle_alpha   90.00
_cell.angle_beta   90.00
_cell.angle_gamma   90.00
#
_symmetry.space_group_name_H-M   'P 1'
#
loop_
_entity.id
_entity.type
_entity.pdbx_description
1 polymer ?
#
loop_
_entity_poly.entity_id
_entity_poly.type
_entity_poly.pdbx_seq_one_letter_code
_entity_poly.pdbx_strand_id
1 'polypeptide(L)'
;MSHGKPALAAVALFGAFLLSAAMPATAQDVRIGCSLVQQYSGPEVSAVLEQVRSTVGEGEANALHAKYVGLKNDCSSDLSASRVVRLSPAMHRLLTEYGVNVHRFAVLQR
;
A
#
# COMPACT_ATOMS: atom_id res chain seq x y z
N MET A 1 -4.82 56.68 -10.10
CA MET A 1 -4.35 55.76 -11.17
C MET A 1 -2.83 55.70 -11.09
N SER A 2 -2.26 54.48 -11.01
CA SER A 2 -0.89 53.99 -11.37
C SER A 2 0.34 54.89 -11.16
N HIS A 3 1.52 54.43 -10.73
CA HIS A 3 2.11 53.14 -10.34
C HIS A 3 3.54 53.49 -9.87
N GLY A 4 4.14 52.72 -8.94
CA GLY A 4 5.57 52.90 -8.62
C GLY A 4 6.09 51.97 -7.51
N LYS A 5 6.33 50.70 -7.85
CA LYS A 5 7.25 49.79 -7.13
C LYS A 5 8.69 50.04 -7.63
N PRO A 6 9.78 49.42 -7.11
CA PRO A 6 10.00 48.56 -5.92
C PRO A 6 11.26 48.96 -5.10
N ALA A 7 11.52 48.32 -3.95
CA ALA A 7 12.91 47.98 -3.57
C ALA A 7 12.91 46.85 -2.53
N LEU A 8 13.63 45.80 -2.88
CA LEU A 8 13.88 44.58 -2.12
C LEU A 8 14.89 44.86 -0.99
N ALA A 9 14.78 44.11 0.11
CA ALA A 9 15.85 43.33 0.74
C ALA A 9 15.77 43.38 2.27
N ALA A 10 15.49 42.24 2.88
CA ALA A 10 16.12 41.85 4.14
C ALA A 10 16.03 40.33 4.27
N VAL A 11 17.17 39.71 4.02
CA VAL A 11 17.46 38.29 4.21
C VAL A 11 17.63 38.02 5.72
N ALA A 12 17.00 36.96 6.22
CA ALA A 12 17.40 36.24 7.44
C ALA A 12 16.94 34.78 7.26
N LEU A 13 17.75 33.91 6.65
CA LEU A 13 18.78 33.05 7.26
C LEU A 13 18.28 32.19 8.44
N PHE A 14 18.28 30.88 8.14
CA PHE A 14 18.51 29.73 9.02
C PHE A 14 17.55 29.45 10.18
N GLY A 15 16.86 28.31 10.08
CA GLY A 15 16.38 27.60 11.26
C GLY A 15 15.18 26.72 10.98
N ALA A 16 15.46 25.41 10.78
CA ALA A 16 14.59 24.27 11.05
C ALA A 16 13.15 24.32 10.48
N PHE A 17 12.71 23.32 9.71
CA PHE A 17 12.45 21.99 10.21
C PHE A 17 12.15 21.15 8.98
N LEU A 18 12.66 19.93 8.97
CA LEU A 18 12.37 18.84 8.04
C LEU A 18 11.00 19.04 7.35
N LEU A 19 11.03 19.41 6.08
CA LEU A 19 9.97 19.08 5.14
C LEU A 19 10.00 17.56 5.01
N SER A 20 9.52 16.88 6.05
CA SER A 20 8.94 15.56 5.93
C SER A 20 7.81 15.76 4.95
N ALA A 21 8.12 15.55 3.67
CA ALA A 21 7.15 15.05 2.72
C ALA A 21 6.66 13.73 3.33
N ALA A 22 5.75 13.84 4.31
CA ALA A 22 4.79 12.81 4.59
C ALA A 22 4.01 12.73 3.31
N MET A 23 4.56 11.98 2.35
CA MET A 23 3.83 11.48 1.22
C MET A 23 2.55 10.98 1.83
N PRO A 24 1.38 11.51 1.42
CA PRO A 24 0.13 10.95 1.88
C PRO A 24 0.29 9.45 1.67
N ALA A 25 0.08 8.65 2.73
CA ALA A 25 0.04 7.21 2.59
C ALA A 25 -1.19 6.91 1.74
N THR A 26 -1.04 7.12 0.43
CA THR A 26 -2.04 6.85 -0.56
C THR A 26 -2.28 5.37 -0.43
N ALA A 27 -3.52 5.01 -0.13
CA ALA A 27 -3.92 3.62 -0.14
C ALA A 27 -3.62 3.09 -1.55
N GLN A 28 -2.58 2.26 -1.68
CA GLN A 28 -2.25 1.68 -2.97
C GLN A 28 -3.11 0.44 -3.16
N ASP A 29 -3.59 0.31 -4.38
CA ASP A 29 -4.34 -0.83 -4.84
C ASP A 29 -3.39 -1.82 -5.50
N VAL A 30 -3.27 -3.00 -4.90
CA VAL A 30 -2.44 -4.09 -5.41
C VAL A 30 -3.32 -5.11 -6.12
N ARG A 31 -2.96 -5.47 -7.36
CA ARG A 31 -3.65 -6.55 -8.08
C ARG A 31 -2.95 -7.88 -7.85
N ILE A 32 -3.69 -8.84 -7.34
CA ILE A 32 -3.24 -10.21 -7.11
C ILE A 32 -3.97 -11.13 -8.10
N GLY A 33 -3.21 -11.94 -8.83
CA GLY A 33 -3.75 -12.91 -9.78
C GLY A 33 -3.48 -14.36 -9.36
N CYS A 34 -4.02 -15.31 -10.13
CA CYS A 34 -3.91 -16.74 -9.82
C CYS A 34 -2.49 -17.28 -9.72
N SER A 35 -1.56 -16.75 -10.52
CA SER A 35 -0.15 -17.15 -10.48
C SER A 35 0.47 -16.92 -9.10
N LEU A 36 0.09 -15.84 -8.40
CA LEU A 36 0.60 -15.53 -7.07
C LEU A 36 -0.08 -16.39 -5.99
N VAL A 37 -1.40 -16.57 -6.09
CA VAL A 37 -2.18 -17.34 -5.11
C VAL A 37 -1.80 -18.82 -5.09
N GLN A 38 -1.45 -19.39 -6.24
CA GLN A 38 -1.05 -20.80 -6.36
C GLN A 38 0.38 -21.08 -5.86
N GLN A 39 1.23 -20.05 -5.72
CA GLN A 39 2.60 -20.21 -5.22
C GLN A 39 2.67 -20.46 -3.71
N TYR A 40 1.63 -20.08 -2.97
CA TYR A 40 1.61 -20.18 -1.51
C TYR A 40 0.60 -21.23 -1.04
N SER A 41 1.06 -22.12 -0.18
CA SER A 41 0.23 -23.10 0.49
C SER A 41 -0.68 -22.42 1.52
N GLY A 42 -1.80 -23.07 1.85
CA GLY A 42 -2.74 -22.56 2.87
C GLY A 42 -2.06 -22.24 4.21
N PRO A 43 -1.19 -23.11 4.75
CA PRO A 43 -0.47 -22.84 6.00
C PRO A 43 0.45 -21.62 5.95
N GLU A 44 1.16 -21.41 4.84
CA GLU A 44 2.03 -20.22 4.66
C GLU A 44 1.20 -18.94 4.69
N VAL A 45 0.06 -18.94 3.99
CA VAL A 45 -0.87 -17.81 4.00
C VAL A 45 -1.44 -17.58 5.40
N SER A 46 -1.80 -18.64 6.13
CA SER A 46 -2.27 -18.53 7.52
C SER A 46 -1.21 -17.92 8.44
N ALA A 47 0.05 -18.34 8.33
CA ALA A 47 1.14 -17.78 9.14
C ALA A 47 1.36 -16.29 8.86
N VAL A 48 1.30 -15.87 7.59
CA VAL A 48 1.39 -14.44 7.22
C VAL A 48 0.18 -13.67 7.75
N LEU A 49 -1.02 -14.24 7.69
CA LEU A 49 -2.22 -13.60 8.24
C LEU A 49 -2.14 -13.42 9.76
N GLU A 50 -1.52 -14.33 10.51
CA GLU A 50 -1.24 -14.13 11.93
C GLU A 50 -0.29 -12.95 12.19
N GLN A 51 0.75 -12.80 11.36
CA GLN A 51 1.62 -11.63 11.44
C GLN A 51 0.82 -10.33 11.20
N VAL A 52 -0.05 -10.32 10.19
CA VAL A 52 -0.95 -9.18 9.93
C VAL A 52 -1.88 -8.91 11.11
N ARG A 53 -2.47 -9.94 11.72
CA ARG A 53 -3.34 -9.79 12.91
C ARG A 53 -2.59 -9.11 14.04
N SER A 54 -1.37 -9.56 14.33
CA SER A 54 -0.56 -9.04 15.43
C SER A 54 -0.07 -7.61 15.20
N THR A 55 0.21 -7.22 13.95
CA THR A 55 0.88 -5.93 13.65
C THR A 55 -0.08 -4.86 13.15
N VAL A 56 -1.09 -5.24 12.34
CA VAL A 56 -2.03 -4.30 11.72
C VAL A 56 -3.41 -4.39 12.35
N GLY A 57 -3.88 -5.61 12.65
CA GLY A 57 -5.13 -5.86 13.34
C GLY A 57 -6.00 -6.91 12.67
N GLU A 58 -6.98 -7.40 13.43
CA GLU A 58 -7.83 -8.52 13.02
C GLU A 58 -8.72 -8.20 11.82
N GLY A 59 -9.26 -6.98 11.74
CA GLY A 59 -10.13 -6.56 10.64
C GLY A 59 -9.44 -6.62 9.28
N GLU A 60 -8.19 -6.17 9.20
CA GLU A 60 -7.39 -6.19 7.98
C GLU A 60 -7.04 -7.63 7.58
N ALA A 61 -6.64 -8.46 8.55
CA ALA A 61 -6.34 -9.86 8.32
C ALA A 61 -7.57 -10.63 7.80
N ASN A 62 -8.74 -10.40 8.39
CA ASN A 62 -9.98 -11.04 7.95
C ASN A 62 -10.40 -10.57 6.56
N ALA A 63 -10.21 -9.29 6.23
CA ALA A 63 -10.45 -8.77 4.88
C ALA A 63 -9.51 -9.40 3.84
N LEU A 64 -8.21 -9.49 4.15
CA LEU A 64 -7.22 -10.15 3.29
C LEU A 64 -7.53 -11.64 3.10
N HIS A 65 -7.88 -12.33 4.18
CA HIS A 65 -8.25 -13.74 4.13
C HIS A 65 -9.47 -13.98 3.22
N ALA A 66 -10.51 -13.16 3.34
CA ALA A 66 -11.69 -13.25 2.48
C ALA A 66 -11.35 -13.01 0.99
N LYS A 67 -10.43 -12.07 0.69
CA LYS A 67 -9.95 -11.84 -0.68
C LYS A 67 -9.15 -13.03 -1.19
N TYR A 68 -8.28 -13.62 -0.37
CA TYR A 68 -7.50 -14.81 -0.72
C TYR A 68 -8.39 -16.01 -1.04
N VAL A 69 -9.34 -16.35 -0.15
CA VAL A 69 -10.25 -17.49 -0.36
C VAL A 69 -11.10 -17.29 -1.61
N GLY A 70 -11.64 -16.07 -1.79
CA GLY A 70 -12.41 -15.74 -2.98
C GLY A 70 -11.60 -15.93 -4.27
N LEU A 71 -10.39 -15.34 -4.33
CA LEU A 71 -9.53 -15.48 -5.51
C LEU A 71 -9.10 -16.93 -5.74
N LYS A 72 -8.75 -17.67 -4.70
CA LYS A 72 -8.38 -19.09 -4.80
C LYS A 72 -9.51 -19.92 -5.41
N ASN A 73 -10.76 -19.66 -5.01
CA ASN A 73 -11.92 -20.33 -5.59
C ASN A 73 -12.11 -19.91 -7.05
N ASP A 74 -12.03 -18.62 -7.37
CA ASP A 74 -12.15 -18.13 -8.75
C ASP A 74 -11.08 -18.78 -9.67
N CYS A 75 -9.85 -18.90 -9.18
CA CYS A 75 -8.72 -19.50 -9.89
C CYS A 75 -8.86 -21.00 -10.18
N SER A 76 -9.82 -21.69 -9.55
CA SER A 76 -10.13 -23.09 -9.89
C SER A 76 -10.88 -23.21 -11.22
N SER A 77 -11.60 -22.15 -11.62
CA SER A 77 -12.45 -22.12 -12.81
C SER A 77 -11.95 -21.15 -13.88
N ASP A 78 -11.26 -20.08 -13.47
CA ASP A 78 -10.70 -19.05 -14.35
C ASP A 78 -9.28 -18.69 -13.92
N LEU A 79 -8.28 -19.17 -14.68
CA LEU A 79 -6.87 -18.89 -14.43
C LEU A 79 -6.47 -17.42 -14.64
N SER A 80 -7.33 -16.62 -15.27
CA SER A 80 -7.12 -15.18 -15.49
C SER A 80 -7.74 -14.32 -14.38
N ALA A 81 -8.41 -14.93 -13.40
CA ALA A 81 -9.02 -14.22 -12.29
C ALA A 81 -7.98 -13.39 -11.52
N SER A 82 -8.40 -12.19 -11.10
CA SER A 82 -7.60 -11.32 -10.26
C SER A 82 -8.47 -10.52 -9.30
N ARG A 83 -7.91 -10.17 -8.15
CA ARG A 83 -8.56 -9.30 -7.17
C ARG A 83 -7.66 -8.13 -6.83
N VAL A 84 -8.27 -6.96 -6.74
CA VAL A 84 -7.61 -5.75 -6.23
C VAL A 84 -7.76 -5.72 -4.72
N VAL A 85 -6.64 -5.53 -4.04
CA VAL A 85 -6.52 -5.39 -2.60
C VAL A 85 -6.05 -3.99 -2.31
N ARG A 86 -6.89 -3.22 -1.63
CA ARG A 86 -6.54 -1.89 -1.14
C ARG A 86 -5.76 -2.04 0.15
N LEU A 87 -4.53 -1.53 0.18
CA LEU A 87 -3.68 -1.62 1.35
C LEU A 87 -3.94 -0.43 2.29
N SER A 88 -4.16 -0.72 3.56
CA SER A 88 -4.17 0.31 4.60
C SER A 88 -2.77 0.92 4.78
N PRO A 89 -2.67 2.14 5.33
CA PRO A 89 -1.37 2.74 5.67
C PRO A 89 -0.50 1.88 6.60
N ALA A 90 -1.14 1.13 7.52
CA ALA A 90 -0.44 0.21 8.41
C ALA A 90 0.12 -0.99 7.66
N MET A 91 -0.64 -1.56 6.72
CA MET A 91 -0.16 -2.62 5.84
C MET A 91 1.01 -2.16 4.95
N HIS A 92 0.97 -0.93 4.44
CA HIS A 92 2.09 -0.35 3.72
C HIS A 92 3.38 -0.30 4.53
N ARG A 93 3.29 0.14 5.79
CA ARG A 93 4.45 0.18 6.69
C ARG A 93 4.99 -1.22 6.93
N LEU A 94 4.12 -2.18 7.24
CA LEU A 94 4.49 -3.58 7.41
C LEU A 94 5.25 -4.11 6.19
N LEU A 95 4.67 -3.97 5.00
CA LEU A 95 5.29 -4.43 3.76
C LEU A 95 6.64 -3.75 3.49
N THR A 96 6.75 -2.46 3.80
CA THR A 96 8.01 -1.71 3.67
C THR A 96 9.08 -2.21 4.66
N GLU A 97 8.71 -2.49 5.90
CA GLU A 97 9.61 -3.05 6.94
C GLU A 97 10.17 -4.41 6.53
N TYR A 98 9.36 -5.24 5.87
CA TYR A 98 9.78 -6.53 5.31
C TYR A 98 10.44 -6.40 3.92
N GLY A 99 10.71 -5.18 3.44
CA GLY A 99 11.39 -4.93 2.16
C GLY A 99 10.56 -5.26 0.92
N VAL A 100 9.23 -5.42 1.07
CA VAL A 100 8.31 -5.70 -0.04
C VAL A 100 8.03 -4.41 -0.81
N ASN A 101 8.48 -4.37 -2.07
CA ASN A 101 8.16 -3.26 -2.96
C ASN A 101 6.79 -3.48 -3.64
N VAL A 102 5.75 -2.92 -3.03
CA VAL A 102 4.37 -2.95 -3.53
C VAL A 102 4.15 -2.23 -4.87
N HIS A 103 5.06 -1.36 -5.30
CA HIS A 103 4.89 -0.61 -6.55
C HIS A 103 4.97 -1.51 -7.79
N ARG A 104 5.61 -2.69 -7.67
CA ARG A 104 5.60 -3.71 -8.73
C ARG A 104 4.23 -4.32 -8.97
N PHE A 105 3.35 -4.24 -7.99
CA PHE A 105 2.01 -4.86 -8.01
C PHE A 105 0.89 -3.82 -7.97
N ALA A 106 1.25 -2.54 -7.82
CA ALA A 106 0.32 -1.43 -7.82
C ALA A 106 -0.35 -1.35 -9.20
N VAL A 107 -1.68 -1.33 -9.19
CA VAL A 107 -2.42 -0.91 -10.36
C VAL A 107 -2.21 0.59 -10.46
N LEU A 108 -1.58 1.06 -11.54
CA LEU A 108 -1.64 2.48 -11.89
C LEU A 108 -3.12 2.84 -12.02
N GLN A 109 -3.68 3.49 -11.00
CA GLN A 109 -4.97 4.14 -11.13
C GLN A 109 -4.78 5.26 -12.15
N ARG A 110 -5.30 5.04 -13.36
CA ARG A 110 -5.30 6.01 -14.46
C ARG A 110 -6.68 6.60 -14.59
#